data_AF-A0A537XXY6-F1
#
_entry.id   AF-A0A537XXY6-F1
#
_cell.length_a   1.000
_cell.length_b   1.000
_cell.length_c   1.000
_cell.angle_alpha   90.00
_cell.angle_beta   90.00
_cell.angle_gamma   90.00
#
_symmetry.space_group_name_H-M   'P 1'
#
loop_
_entity.id
_entity.type
_entity.pdbx_description
1 polymer ?
#
loop_
_entity_poly.entity_id
_entity_poly.type
_entity_poly.pdbx_seq_one_letter_code
_entity_poly.pdbx_strand_id
1 'polypeptide(L)'
;MNPIYSVETRLAKYPSLALPLARLRGEGELVDDTTDLLIESFPRCASSFAVAAFRLAQEPRSVRVAHHVHAPGHVIAAIRAGIPALVLTREPEDVVVSNLIRHPERTPSDVLHGYLRFYEPLLRFRDGLVVGTFKEVVGDFGGVVRRINGRFGTGFAEFEATEANMQRCLREIDEHWRSRRGGSEERLERIVPRPSRLREDMKEELRARYRSQASPRLRARADALFRELTAGSAEGAAPVIFGVRLHERRSTTEVRGTLGAFLDGASPRRVFTPNPEILLYAREHPDFAALLNGADLALPDGAGIALVQYLRHRRRVRRWPGIDLAELGIRLAAARGERVMLVGGEGGTGHRAAARWRAELPGLAVEATGSGVRIAEDGMAVDAEEGRRLVDSIRAAAPQVVLVALGAPKQERWIDRHAGEIPSARIMIGVGGAADVWSGAFRRAPRAIHALGLEWLWRLVQQPGRLPRIVRATVVFPWLALRERPKAGPSRDPA
;
A
#
# COMPACT_ATOMS: atom_id res chain seq x y z
N MET A 1 9.54 -25.03 26.73
CA MET A 1 9.86 -23.65 26.34
C MET A 1 10.89 -23.09 27.32
N ASN A 2 12.09 -22.76 26.85
CA ASN A 2 13.10 -22.11 27.68
C ASN A 2 12.52 -20.79 28.24
N PRO A 3 12.43 -20.63 29.58
CA PRO A 3 11.72 -19.51 30.19
C PRO A 3 12.37 -18.16 29.86
N ILE A 4 13.70 -18.11 29.74
CA ILE A 4 14.45 -16.90 29.38
C ILE A 4 14.11 -16.49 27.94
N TYR A 5 14.22 -17.41 26.98
CA TYR A 5 13.90 -17.15 25.57
C TYR A 5 12.43 -16.70 25.38
N SER A 6 11.52 -17.26 26.17
CA SER A 6 10.11 -16.86 26.14
C SER A 6 9.89 -15.43 26.62
N VAL A 7 10.54 -15.03 27.71
CA VAL A 7 10.44 -13.67 28.26
C VAL A 7 11.06 -12.67 27.28
N GLU A 8 12.26 -12.95 26.77
CA GLU A 8 12.96 -12.09 25.82
C GLU A 8 12.12 -11.80 24.58
N THR A 9 11.60 -12.85 23.93
CA THR A 9 10.78 -12.70 22.71
C THR A 9 9.46 -11.97 22.95
N ARG A 10 8.90 -11.98 24.18
CA ARG A 10 7.69 -11.22 24.52
C ARG A 10 7.97 -9.75 24.73
N LEU A 11 9.10 -9.41 25.33
CA LEU A 11 9.51 -8.02 25.59
C LEU A 11 10.07 -7.33 24.34
N ALA A 12 10.64 -8.11 23.41
CA ALA A 12 11.27 -7.62 22.19
C ALA A 12 10.37 -6.75 21.28
N LYS A 13 9.04 -6.75 21.47
CA LYS A 13 8.09 -5.90 20.71
C LYS A 13 7.99 -4.46 21.19
N TYR A 14 8.56 -4.14 22.35
CA TYR A 14 8.54 -2.79 22.91
C TYR A 14 9.88 -2.11 22.66
N PRO A 15 9.95 -1.05 21.83
CA PRO A 15 11.20 -0.34 21.55
C PRO A 15 11.95 0.11 22.81
N SER A 16 11.20 0.59 23.81
CA SER A 16 11.72 1.05 25.11
C SER A 16 12.39 -0.03 25.95
N LEU A 17 12.19 -1.31 25.62
CA LEU A 17 12.84 -2.43 26.30
C LEU A 17 13.87 -3.10 25.38
N ALA A 18 13.53 -3.27 24.10
CA ALA A 18 14.37 -3.95 23.12
C ALA A 18 15.70 -3.20 22.86
N LEU A 19 15.66 -1.88 22.65
CA LEU A 19 16.86 -1.12 22.28
C LEU A 19 17.85 -0.96 23.45
N PRO A 20 17.42 -0.61 24.69
CA PRO A 20 18.35 -0.57 25.81
C PRO A 20 18.98 -1.93 26.10
N LEU A 21 18.20 -3.02 26.01
CA LEU A 21 18.72 -4.38 26.22
C LEU A 21 19.74 -4.78 25.15
N ALA A 22 19.46 -4.47 23.88
CA ALA A 22 20.40 -4.73 22.78
C ALA A 22 21.70 -3.93 22.94
N ARG A 23 21.60 -2.66 23.36
CA ARG A 23 22.76 -1.81 23.64
C ARG A 23 23.64 -2.40 24.76
N LEU A 24 23.04 -2.84 25.86
CA LEU A 24 23.75 -3.46 26.97
C LEU A 24 24.45 -4.76 26.57
N ARG A 25 23.88 -5.51 25.62
CA ARG A 25 24.43 -6.78 25.13
C ARG A 25 25.42 -6.63 23.98
N GLY A 26 25.57 -5.42 23.42
CA GLY A 26 26.36 -5.19 22.21
C GLY A 26 25.81 -5.95 20.99
N GLU A 27 24.48 -6.11 20.92
CA GLU A 27 23.81 -6.86 19.85
C GLU A 27 23.40 -5.95 18.69
N GLY A 28 23.91 -6.28 17.50
CA GLY A 28 23.53 -5.61 16.24
C GLY A 28 24.01 -4.16 16.12
N GLU A 29 23.54 -3.51 15.07
CA GLU A 29 23.69 -2.08 14.83
C GLU A 29 22.33 -1.42 15.06
N LEU A 30 22.24 -0.49 16.01
CA LEU A 30 20.98 0.13 16.42
C LEU A 30 20.62 1.31 15.52
N VAL A 31 19.32 1.52 15.32
CA VAL A 31 18.80 2.74 14.68
C VAL A 31 19.15 3.99 15.48
N ASP A 32 19.62 4.99 14.76
CA ASP A 32 19.81 6.36 15.21
C ASP A 32 19.48 7.37 14.09
N ASP A 33 19.71 8.65 14.35
CA ASP A 33 19.43 9.77 13.44
C ASP A 33 20.29 9.77 12.17
N THR A 34 21.37 9.00 12.14
CA THR A 34 22.26 8.87 10.97
C THR A 34 22.01 7.60 10.16
N THR A 35 21.01 6.81 10.53
CA THR A 35 20.69 5.54 9.87
C THR A 35 19.94 5.76 8.55
N ASP A 36 20.49 5.26 7.43
CA ASP A 36 19.87 5.34 6.10
C ASP A 36 18.80 4.27 5.87
N LEU A 37 19.03 3.05 6.36
CA LEU A 37 18.16 1.90 6.16
C LEU A 37 18.22 0.95 7.36
N LEU A 38 17.07 0.45 7.79
CA LEU A 38 16.99 -0.71 8.68
C LEU A 38 16.81 -1.99 7.85
N ILE A 39 17.63 -3.02 8.11
CA ILE A 39 17.43 -4.39 7.61
C ILE A 39 17.32 -5.34 8.79
N GLU A 40 16.13 -5.87 9.04
CA GLU A 40 15.86 -6.72 10.21
C GLU A 40 15.04 -7.96 9.86
N SER A 41 15.15 -9.01 10.66
CA SER A 41 14.35 -10.23 10.48
C SER A 41 14.33 -11.10 11.72
N PHE A 42 13.43 -12.08 11.77
CA PHE A 42 13.65 -13.21 12.65
C PHE A 42 14.93 -13.95 12.22
N PRO A 43 15.74 -14.48 13.14
CA PRO A 43 16.99 -15.15 12.78
C PRO A 43 16.78 -16.20 11.68
N ARG A 44 17.79 -16.33 10.79
CA ARG A 44 17.82 -17.29 9.66
C ARG A 44 17.00 -16.91 8.42
N CYS A 45 16.73 -15.62 8.23
CA CYS A 45 16.06 -15.08 7.03
C CYS A 45 17.00 -14.24 6.12
N ALA A 46 18.28 -14.60 6.01
CA ALA A 46 19.28 -13.94 5.15
C ALA A 46 19.63 -12.47 5.48
N SER A 47 19.49 -12.03 6.74
CA SER A 47 19.89 -10.67 7.15
C SER A 47 21.36 -10.35 6.87
N SER A 48 22.27 -11.28 7.10
CA SER A 48 23.71 -11.05 6.88
C SER A 48 24.03 -10.86 5.40
N PHE A 49 23.40 -11.65 4.52
CA PHE A 49 23.55 -11.49 3.08
C PHE A 49 22.95 -10.18 2.58
N ALA A 50 21.73 -9.84 2.99
CA ALA A 50 21.08 -8.60 2.58
C ALA A 50 21.88 -7.35 2.98
N VAL A 51 22.48 -7.34 4.17
CA VAL A 51 23.33 -6.23 4.62
C VAL A 51 24.60 -6.11 3.76
N ALA A 52 25.31 -7.22 3.53
CA ALA A 52 26.52 -7.23 2.72
C ALA A 52 26.22 -6.82 1.27
N ALA A 53 25.18 -7.41 0.66
CA ALA A 53 24.73 -7.10 -0.69
C ALA A 53 24.31 -5.63 -0.83
N PHE A 54 23.56 -5.10 0.16
CA PHE A 54 23.14 -3.70 0.13
C PHE A 54 24.34 -2.75 0.19
N ARG A 55 25.28 -2.97 1.13
CA ARG A 55 26.49 -2.15 1.27
C ARG A 55 27.35 -2.20 0.01
N LEU A 56 27.57 -3.40 -0.53
CA LEU A 56 28.32 -3.60 -1.76
C LEU A 56 27.71 -2.82 -2.93
N ALA A 57 26.38 -2.86 -3.07
CA ALA A 57 25.69 -2.11 -4.11
C ALA A 57 25.83 -0.59 -3.97
N GLN A 58 26.04 -0.07 -2.76
CA GLN A 58 26.17 1.37 -2.54
C GLN A 58 27.58 1.90 -2.80
N GLU A 59 28.60 1.06 -2.96
CA GLU A 59 29.97 1.53 -3.21
C GLU A 59 30.05 2.44 -4.45
N PRO A 60 30.78 3.58 -4.39
CA PRO A 60 31.66 4.04 -3.31
C PRO A 60 30.96 4.87 -2.21
N ARG A 61 29.64 5.05 -2.27
CA ARG A 61 28.88 5.79 -1.25
C ARG A 61 28.81 5.00 0.05
N SER A 62 29.18 5.63 1.15
CA SER A 62 28.95 5.08 2.48
C SER A 62 27.47 5.19 2.86
N VAL A 63 26.91 4.11 3.40
CA VAL A 63 25.56 4.06 3.96
C VAL A 63 25.56 3.41 5.33
N ARG A 64 24.75 3.93 6.25
CA ARG A 64 24.58 3.37 7.59
C ARG A 64 23.36 2.48 7.65
N VAL A 65 23.61 1.19 7.88
CA VAL A 65 22.56 0.16 7.93
C VAL A 65 22.42 -0.36 9.36
N ALA A 66 21.27 -0.12 9.98
CA ALA A 66 20.92 -0.73 11.26
C ALA A 66 20.39 -2.16 11.04
N HIS A 67 20.81 -3.12 11.86
CA HIS A 67 20.52 -4.54 11.61
C HIS A 67 20.86 -5.48 12.79
N HIS A 68 20.42 -6.74 12.71
CA HIS A 68 20.84 -7.87 13.56
C HIS A 68 20.51 -7.73 15.05
N VAL A 69 19.52 -6.92 15.41
CA VAL A 69 18.94 -6.91 16.77
C VAL A 69 17.90 -8.03 16.92
N HIS A 70 17.30 -8.47 15.82
CA HIS A 70 16.28 -9.53 15.79
C HIS A 70 15.09 -9.28 16.73
N ALA A 71 14.75 -8.00 16.94
CA ALA A 71 13.63 -7.57 17.76
C ALA A 71 12.60 -6.76 16.94
N PRO A 72 11.29 -7.06 17.03
CA PRO A 72 10.27 -6.22 16.38
C PRO A 72 10.27 -4.78 16.88
N GLY A 73 10.65 -4.53 18.13
CA GLY A 73 10.81 -3.19 18.68
C GLY A 73 11.84 -2.35 17.93
N HIS A 74 12.85 -2.96 17.32
CA HIS A 74 13.83 -2.27 16.48
C HIS A 74 13.18 -1.75 15.19
N VAL A 75 12.38 -2.60 14.54
CA VAL A 75 11.59 -2.24 13.36
C VAL A 75 10.58 -1.14 13.68
N ILE A 76 9.87 -1.27 14.80
CA ILE A 76 8.88 -0.27 15.22
C ILE A 76 9.56 1.08 15.52
N ALA A 77 10.78 1.08 16.05
CA ALA A 77 11.54 2.30 16.28
C ALA A 77 11.90 3.01 14.96
N ALA A 78 12.44 2.28 13.97
CA ALA A 78 12.76 2.84 12.65
C ALA A 78 11.53 3.48 11.99
N ILE A 79 10.40 2.75 11.97
CA ILE A 79 9.16 3.24 11.35
C ILE A 79 8.67 4.53 12.02
N ARG A 80 8.78 4.62 13.35
CA ARG A 80 8.40 5.84 14.10
C ARG A 80 9.32 7.02 13.83
N ALA A 81 10.59 6.75 13.56
CA ALA A 81 11.59 7.74 13.20
C ALA A 81 11.55 8.12 11.70
N GLY A 82 10.68 7.50 10.89
CA GLY A 82 10.62 7.74 9.45
C GLY A 82 11.77 7.11 8.65
N ILE A 83 12.53 6.22 9.26
CA ILE A 83 13.67 5.54 8.63
C ILE A 83 13.13 4.41 7.74
N PRO A 84 13.57 4.30 6.47
CA PRO A 84 13.24 3.18 5.59
C PRO A 84 13.52 1.84 6.27
N ALA A 85 12.58 0.89 6.17
CA ALA A 85 12.67 -0.40 6.84
C ALA A 85 12.42 -1.57 5.88
N LEU A 86 13.39 -2.47 5.81
CA LEU A 86 13.31 -3.77 5.15
C LEU A 86 13.20 -4.87 6.22
N VAL A 87 12.12 -5.65 6.17
CA VAL A 87 11.93 -6.82 7.01
C VAL A 87 12.04 -8.08 6.17
N LEU A 88 12.99 -8.95 6.49
CA LEU A 88 13.16 -10.22 5.78
C LEU A 88 12.35 -11.33 6.44
N THR A 89 11.85 -12.25 5.63
CA THR A 89 11.11 -13.41 6.09
C THR A 89 11.39 -14.65 5.24
N ARG A 90 11.03 -15.82 5.76
CA ARG A 90 11.24 -17.12 5.13
C ARG A 90 10.11 -18.05 5.57
N GLU A 91 9.85 -19.07 4.75
CA GLU A 91 8.88 -20.12 5.05
C GLU A 91 9.11 -20.68 6.49
N PRO A 92 8.06 -20.79 7.33
CA PRO A 92 8.23 -21.12 8.75
C PRO A 92 8.96 -22.44 9.01
N GLU A 93 8.67 -23.48 8.24
CA GLU A 93 9.35 -24.79 8.35
C GLU A 93 10.86 -24.65 8.17
N ASP A 94 11.25 -23.93 7.14
CA ASP A 94 12.62 -23.67 6.74
C ASP A 94 13.39 -22.83 7.79
N VAL A 95 12.71 -21.86 8.39
CA VAL A 95 13.24 -21.09 9.53
C VAL A 95 13.48 -22.01 10.72
N VAL A 96 12.51 -22.86 11.06
CA VAL A 96 12.61 -23.78 12.21
C VAL A 96 13.78 -24.72 12.03
N VAL A 97 13.86 -25.40 10.88
CA VAL A 97 14.95 -26.34 10.56
C VAL A 97 16.30 -25.62 10.64
N SER A 98 16.43 -24.44 10.02
CA SER A 98 17.68 -23.68 10.08
C SER A 98 18.05 -23.20 11.49
N ASN A 99 17.06 -22.91 12.32
CA ASN A 99 17.27 -22.50 13.71
C ASN A 99 17.73 -23.68 14.57
N LEU A 100 17.12 -24.85 14.43
CA LEU A 100 17.44 -26.05 15.19
C LEU A 100 18.83 -26.60 14.87
N ILE A 101 19.33 -26.45 13.64
CA ILE A 101 20.73 -26.77 13.30
C ILE A 101 21.71 -25.93 14.15
N ARG A 102 21.37 -24.65 14.38
CA ARG A 102 22.22 -23.72 15.14
C ARG A 102 22.01 -23.85 16.66
N HIS A 103 20.79 -24.18 17.06
CA HIS A 103 20.30 -24.20 18.43
C HIS A 103 19.55 -25.53 18.69
N PRO A 104 20.27 -26.66 18.75
CA PRO A 104 19.67 -27.99 18.89
C PRO A 104 18.90 -28.17 20.21
N GLU A 105 19.18 -27.32 21.21
CA GLU A 105 18.49 -27.27 22.49
C GLU A 105 17.05 -26.75 22.42
N ARG A 106 16.66 -26.12 21.30
CA ARG A 106 15.32 -25.57 21.11
C ARG A 106 14.34 -26.63 20.59
N THR A 107 13.05 -26.39 20.80
CA THR A 107 11.99 -27.20 20.19
C THR A 107 11.39 -26.48 18.97
N PRO A 108 10.80 -27.21 18.00
CA PRO A 108 10.06 -26.59 16.89
C PRO A 108 9.02 -25.56 17.34
N SER A 109 8.29 -25.86 18.42
CA SER A 109 7.27 -24.98 18.98
C SER A 109 7.87 -23.69 19.57
N ASP A 110 9.03 -23.78 20.23
CA ASP A 110 9.70 -22.58 20.76
C ASP A 110 10.10 -21.62 19.63
N VAL A 111 10.65 -22.16 18.54
CA VAL A 111 11.05 -21.36 17.37
C VAL A 111 9.83 -20.74 16.67
N LEU A 112 8.74 -21.51 16.49
CA LEU A 112 7.50 -20.98 15.91
C LEU A 112 6.88 -19.87 16.77
N HIS A 113 6.89 -20.01 18.11
CA HIS A 113 6.44 -18.94 18.98
C HIS A 113 7.32 -17.69 18.87
N GLY A 114 8.64 -17.85 18.77
CA GLY A 114 9.56 -16.75 18.48
C GLY A 114 9.25 -16.06 17.16
N TYR A 115 9.05 -16.84 16.09
CA TYR A 115 8.68 -16.36 14.76
C TYR A 115 7.39 -15.53 14.81
N LEU A 116 6.33 -16.05 15.43
CA LEU A 116 5.05 -15.35 15.60
C LEU A 116 5.23 -14.06 16.40
N ARG A 117 5.95 -14.12 17.53
CA ARG A 117 6.20 -12.94 18.39
C ARG A 117 7.03 -11.87 17.69
N PHE A 118 7.88 -12.24 16.73
CA PHE A 118 8.62 -11.30 15.91
C PHE A 118 7.71 -10.61 14.90
N TYR A 119 6.97 -11.36 14.08
CA TYR A 119 6.27 -10.77 12.94
C TYR A 119 4.85 -10.26 13.22
N GLU A 120 4.08 -10.88 14.12
CA GLU A 120 2.69 -10.44 14.41
C GLU A 120 2.60 -8.96 14.85
N PRO A 121 3.49 -8.44 15.72
CA PRO A 121 3.47 -7.03 16.08
C PRO A 121 3.75 -6.07 14.93
N LEU A 122 4.34 -6.56 13.83
CA LEU A 122 4.70 -5.77 12.66
C LEU A 122 3.55 -5.68 11.65
N LEU A 123 2.54 -6.56 11.71
CA LEU A 123 1.38 -6.51 10.81
C LEU A 123 0.64 -5.17 10.84
N ARG A 124 0.54 -4.55 12.02
CA ARG A 124 -0.06 -3.21 12.17
C ARG A 124 0.77 -2.07 11.56
N PHE A 125 2.04 -2.33 11.27
CA PHE A 125 2.98 -1.39 10.65
C PHE A 125 3.39 -1.85 9.26
N ARG A 126 2.64 -2.77 8.63
CA ARG A 126 2.99 -3.38 7.35
C ARG A 126 3.22 -2.37 6.24
N ASP A 127 2.48 -1.26 6.28
CA ASP A 127 2.64 -0.15 5.34
C ASP A 127 3.94 0.64 5.58
N GLY A 128 4.50 0.66 6.78
CA GLY A 128 5.74 1.36 7.09
C GLY A 128 7.02 0.60 6.69
N LEU A 129 6.90 -0.57 6.06
CA LEU A 129 8.04 -1.44 5.77
C LEU A 129 7.91 -2.14 4.40
N VAL A 130 9.04 -2.53 3.82
CA VAL A 130 9.13 -3.49 2.71
C VAL A 130 9.39 -4.88 3.29
N VAL A 131 8.73 -5.90 2.74
CA VAL A 131 9.05 -7.30 3.06
C VAL A 131 9.83 -7.91 1.90
N GLY A 132 10.96 -8.54 2.23
CA GLY A 132 11.74 -9.37 1.32
C GLY A 132 11.69 -10.82 1.77
N THR A 133 11.31 -11.73 0.88
CA THR A 133 11.42 -13.16 1.15
C THR A 133 12.86 -13.64 0.96
N PHE A 134 13.25 -14.71 1.64
CA PHE A 134 14.57 -15.32 1.49
C PHE A 134 14.90 -15.64 0.01
N LYS A 135 13.90 -16.13 -0.75
CA LYS A 135 14.06 -16.43 -2.18
C LYS A 135 14.38 -15.18 -3.00
N GLU A 136 13.65 -14.08 -2.76
CA GLU A 136 13.94 -12.80 -3.41
C GLU A 136 15.32 -12.25 -3.01
N VAL A 137 15.66 -12.31 -1.73
CA VAL A 137 16.95 -11.78 -1.25
C VAL A 137 18.13 -12.53 -1.86
N VAL A 138 18.03 -13.84 -2.04
CA VAL A 138 19.13 -14.63 -2.61
C VAL A 138 19.11 -14.63 -4.15
N GLY A 139 17.94 -14.49 -4.78
CA GLY A 139 17.79 -14.58 -6.23
C GLY A 139 17.74 -13.24 -6.98
N ASP A 140 17.08 -12.22 -6.41
CA ASP A 140 16.89 -10.90 -7.01
C ASP A 140 16.82 -9.83 -5.91
N PHE A 141 17.95 -9.57 -5.26
CA PHE A 141 17.99 -8.53 -4.24
C PHE A 141 17.84 -7.13 -4.83
N GLY A 142 18.25 -6.91 -6.08
CA GLY A 142 18.03 -5.66 -6.81
C GLY A 142 16.55 -5.28 -6.88
N GLY A 143 15.68 -6.24 -7.22
CA GLY A 143 14.23 -6.05 -7.19
C GLY A 143 13.70 -5.69 -5.79
N VAL A 144 14.28 -6.23 -4.72
CA VAL A 144 13.93 -5.84 -3.34
C VAL A 144 14.32 -4.37 -3.07
N VAL A 145 15.51 -3.95 -3.48
CA VAL A 145 15.99 -2.56 -3.33
C VAL A 145 15.13 -1.59 -4.13
N ARG A 146 14.73 -1.95 -5.35
CA ARG A 146 13.79 -1.16 -6.17
C ARG A 146 12.47 -0.89 -5.44
N ARG A 147 11.94 -1.89 -4.73
CA ARG A 147 10.72 -1.72 -3.91
C ARG A 147 10.95 -0.79 -2.72
N ILE A 148 12.14 -0.79 -2.11
CA ILE A 148 12.51 0.15 -1.05
C ILE A 148 12.48 1.58 -1.61
N ASN A 149 13.15 1.80 -2.74
CA ASN A 149 13.16 3.09 -3.45
C ASN A 149 11.76 3.59 -3.78
N GLY A 150 10.94 2.74 -4.41
CA GLY A 150 9.55 3.10 -4.73
C GLY A 150 8.68 3.35 -3.49
N ARG A 151 8.94 2.66 -2.37
CA ARG A 151 8.14 2.81 -1.15
C ARG A 151 8.48 4.07 -0.37
N PHE A 152 9.76 4.37 -0.25
CA PHE A 152 10.28 5.41 0.64
C PHE A 152 10.79 6.65 -0.10
N GLY A 153 10.80 6.65 -1.43
CA GLY A 153 11.35 7.74 -2.22
C GLY A 153 12.87 7.86 -2.12
N THR A 154 13.56 6.75 -1.82
CA THR A 154 15.02 6.69 -1.73
C THR A 154 15.65 6.45 -3.11
N GLY A 155 16.95 6.72 -3.22
CA GLY A 155 17.75 6.51 -4.42
C GLY A 155 18.90 5.53 -4.21
N PHE A 156 18.64 4.40 -3.56
CA PHE A 156 19.66 3.37 -3.35
C PHE A 156 19.98 2.64 -4.66
N ALA A 157 21.25 2.33 -4.88
CA ALA A 157 21.68 1.53 -6.01
C ALA A 157 21.19 0.09 -5.86
N GLU A 158 20.67 -0.49 -6.95
CA GLU A 158 20.18 -1.87 -6.97
C GLU A 158 21.36 -2.87 -6.98
N PHE A 159 21.20 -3.99 -6.28
CA PHE A 159 22.24 -5.02 -6.25
C PHE A 159 22.19 -5.90 -7.49
N GLU A 160 23.32 -6.02 -8.18
CA GLU A 160 23.49 -6.94 -9.32
C GLU A 160 24.05 -8.29 -8.84
N ALA A 161 23.26 -9.35 -8.98
CA ALA A 161 23.60 -10.71 -8.55
C ALA A 161 24.55 -11.42 -9.54
N THR A 162 25.68 -10.79 -9.87
CA THR A 162 26.76 -11.45 -10.62
C THR A 162 27.50 -12.44 -9.74
N GLU A 163 28.10 -13.48 -10.33
CA GLU A 163 28.88 -14.48 -9.58
C GLU A 163 29.99 -13.81 -8.73
N ALA A 164 30.66 -12.80 -9.28
CA ALA A 164 31.70 -12.04 -8.57
C ALA A 164 31.15 -11.33 -7.31
N ASN A 165 30.00 -10.66 -7.43
CA ASN A 165 29.35 -9.96 -6.31
C ASN A 165 28.85 -10.94 -5.26
N MET A 166 28.24 -12.05 -5.68
CA MET A 166 27.79 -13.11 -4.78
C MET A 166 28.94 -13.68 -3.95
N GLN A 167 30.07 -13.99 -4.59
CA GLN A 167 31.27 -14.48 -3.91
C GLN A 167 31.86 -13.42 -2.97
N ARG A 168 31.82 -12.13 -3.34
CA ARG A 168 32.29 -11.04 -2.47
C ARG A 168 31.43 -10.92 -1.20
N CYS A 169 30.11 -10.97 -1.33
CA CYS A 169 29.20 -10.98 -0.17
C CYS A 169 29.45 -12.18 0.75
N LEU A 170 29.63 -13.38 0.18
CA LEU A 170 29.92 -14.58 0.97
C LEU A 170 31.26 -14.48 1.70
N ARG A 171 32.31 -13.93 1.06
CA ARG A 171 33.61 -13.69 1.72
C ARG A 171 33.49 -12.69 2.88
N GLU A 172 32.80 -11.58 2.69
CA GLU A 172 32.59 -10.57 3.74
C GLU A 172 31.85 -11.16 4.95
N ILE A 173 30.83 -11.98 4.70
CA ILE A 173 30.11 -12.70 5.75
C ILE A 173 31.07 -13.65 6.49
N ASP A 174 31.86 -14.44 5.75
CA ASP A 174 32.82 -15.38 6.34
C ASP A 174 33.86 -14.68 7.21
N GLU A 175 34.43 -13.57 6.75
CA GLU A 175 35.40 -12.74 7.46
C GLU A 175 34.79 -12.10 8.73
N HIS A 176 33.57 -11.58 8.63
CA HIS A 176 32.84 -11.03 9.77
C HIS A 176 32.59 -12.08 10.87
N TRP A 177 32.29 -13.33 10.49
CA TRP A 177 32.09 -14.40 11.47
C TRP A 177 33.40 -14.93 12.06
N ARG A 178 34.48 -14.99 11.27
CA ARG A 178 35.81 -15.42 11.75
C ARG A 178 36.40 -14.44 12.77
N SER A 179 36.28 -13.13 12.53
CA SER A 179 36.85 -12.11 13.42
C SER A 179 36.17 -12.03 14.79
N ARG A 180 34.87 -12.37 14.90
CA ARG A 180 34.12 -12.22 16.16
C ARG A 180 34.19 -13.41 17.12
N ARG A 181 34.63 -14.61 16.70
CA ARG A 181 34.39 -15.83 17.51
C ARG A 181 35.49 -16.90 17.57
N GLY A 182 36.68 -16.69 17.00
CA GLY A 182 37.87 -17.57 17.12
C GLY A 182 37.60 -19.04 17.49
N GLY A 183 37.42 -19.94 16.51
CA GLY A 183 37.14 -21.36 16.79
C GLY A 183 37.05 -22.27 15.55
N SER A 184 37.19 -23.58 15.80
CA SER A 184 37.42 -24.70 14.86
C SER A 184 36.43 -24.86 13.69
N GLU A 185 36.87 -25.57 12.65
CA GLU A 185 36.21 -25.78 11.35
C GLU A 185 34.77 -26.33 11.45
N GLU A 186 34.51 -27.30 12.35
CA GLU A 186 33.14 -27.82 12.63
C GLU A 186 32.17 -26.76 13.18
N ARG A 187 32.67 -25.81 13.98
CA ARG A 187 31.84 -24.74 14.57
C ARG A 187 31.51 -23.68 13.50
N LEU A 188 32.43 -23.47 12.57
CA LEU A 188 32.24 -22.63 11.39
C LEU A 188 31.23 -23.25 10.41
N GLU A 189 31.25 -24.57 10.18
CA GLU A 189 30.27 -25.27 9.33
C GLU A 189 28.81 -25.11 9.83
N ARG A 190 28.61 -25.06 11.15
CA ARG A 190 27.27 -24.83 11.74
C ARG A 190 26.80 -23.37 11.61
N ILE A 191 27.72 -22.41 11.51
CA ILE A 191 27.44 -20.96 11.56
C ILE A 191 27.37 -20.35 10.15
N VAL A 192 28.27 -20.74 9.25
CA VAL A 192 28.41 -20.24 7.88
C VAL A 192 27.44 -20.94 6.93
N PRO A 193 26.74 -20.24 6.01
CA PRO A 193 25.80 -20.85 5.07
C PRO A 193 26.55 -21.44 3.86
N ARG A 194 27.32 -22.52 4.05
CA ARG A 194 27.83 -23.35 2.94
C ARG A 194 27.01 -24.65 2.83
N PRO A 195 26.63 -25.10 1.62
CA PRO A 195 26.02 -26.42 1.42
C PRO A 195 27.04 -27.51 1.81
N SER A 196 26.66 -28.43 2.70
CA SER A 196 27.44 -29.65 3.02
C SER A 196 26.48 -30.84 3.12
N ARG A 197 26.95 -32.04 2.75
CA ARG A 197 26.13 -33.27 2.78
C ARG A 197 25.55 -33.54 4.18
N LEU A 198 26.36 -33.37 5.22
CA LEU A 198 25.96 -33.46 6.62
C LEU A 198 24.75 -32.55 6.96
N ARG A 199 24.68 -31.37 6.36
CA ARG A 199 23.59 -30.41 6.60
C ARG A 199 22.32 -30.74 5.84
N GLU A 200 22.43 -31.39 4.68
CA GLU A 200 21.25 -31.88 3.95
C GLU A 200 20.61 -33.08 4.67
N ASP A 201 21.42 -34.03 5.15
CA ASP A 201 20.93 -35.19 5.90
C ASP A 201 20.23 -34.75 7.21
N MET A 202 20.82 -33.81 7.95
CA MET A 202 20.21 -33.24 9.15
C MET A 202 18.90 -32.48 8.87
N LYS A 203 18.73 -31.89 7.68
CA LYS A 203 17.50 -31.14 7.36
C LYS A 203 16.30 -32.06 7.21
N GLU A 204 16.46 -33.24 6.63
CA GLU A 204 15.35 -34.18 6.47
C GLU A 204 14.81 -34.66 7.81
N GLU A 205 15.72 -35.07 8.71
CA GLU A 205 15.35 -35.47 10.07
C GLU A 205 14.66 -34.32 10.82
N LEU A 206 15.20 -33.11 10.74
CA LEU A 206 14.63 -31.94 11.42
C LEU A 206 13.28 -31.49 10.82
N ARG A 207 13.06 -31.69 9.51
CA ARG A 207 11.74 -31.47 8.89
C ARG A 207 10.73 -32.48 9.40
N ALA A 208 11.11 -33.76 9.50
CA ALA A 208 10.25 -34.78 10.10
C ALA A 208 9.92 -34.43 11.56
N ARG A 209 10.93 -34.00 12.34
CA ARG A 209 10.75 -33.52 13.72
C ARG A 209 9.84 -32.30 13.82
N TYR A 210 9.95 -31.33 12.92
CA TYR A 210 9.04 -30.18 12.84
C TYR A 210 7.59 -30.62 12.58
N ARG A 211 7.39 -31.57 11.65
CA ARG A 211 6.06 -32.07 11.28
C ARG A 211 5.42 -32.94 12.36
N SER A 212 6.21 -33.64 13.17
CA SER A 212 5.69 -34.48 14.25
C SER A 212 5.53 -33.72 15.58
N GLN A 213 6.49 -32.89 15.97
CA GLN A 213 6.52 -32.27 17.30
C GLN A 213 5.86 -30.88 17.38
N ALA A 214 5.78 -30.13 16.26
CA ALA A 214 5.09 -28.85 16.27
C ALA A 214 3.57 -29.05 16.22
N SER A 215 2.81 -28.28 17.01
CA SER A 215 1.35 -28.32 16.96
C SER A 215 0.84 -27.96 15.55
N PRO A 216 -0.08 -28.75 14.96
CA PRO A 216 -0.68 -28.41 13.66
C PRO A 216 -1.31 -27.02 13.63
N ARG A 217 -1.94 -26.59 14.73
CA ARG A 217 -2.52 -25.24 14.86
C ARG A 217 -1.44 -24.15 14.82
N LEU A 218 -0.30 -24.41 15.46
CA LEU A 218 0.81 -23.44 15.51
C LEU A 218 1.48 -23.30 14.14
N ARG A 219 1.67 -24.41 13.42
CA ARG A 219 2.16 -24.39 12.02
C ARG A 219 1.22 -23.61 11.11
N ALA A 220 -0.07 -23.96 11.13
CA ALA A 220 -1.07 -23.28 10.30
C ALA A 220 -1.13 -21.77 10.56
N ARG A 221 -0.98 -21.35 11.82
CA ARG A 221 -0.90 -19.92 12.19
C ARG A 221 0.36 -19.25 11.63
N ALA A 222 1.53 -19.89 11.73
CA ALA A 222 2.77 -19.36 11.18
C ALA A 222 2.73 -19.27 9.64
N ASP A 223 2.16 -20.27 8.97
CA ASP A 223 1.98 -20.27 7.52
C ASP A 223 1.00 -19.18 7.07
N ALA A 224 -0.10 -18.99 7.81
CA ALA A 224 -1.06 -17.92 7.55
C ALA A 224 -0.40 -16.54 7.70
N LEU A 225 0.39 -16.34 8.76
CA LEU A 225 1.15 -15.11 8.98
C LEU A 225 2.17 -14.88 7.86
N PHE A 226 2.93 -15.90 7.45
CA PHE A 226 3.87 -15.80 6.34
C PHE A 226 3.16 -15.37 5.05
N ARG A 227 2.04 -16.01 4.72
CA ARG A 227 1.19 -15.62 3.59
C ARG A 227 0.68 -14.18 3.73
N GLU A 228 0.23 -13.75 4.90
CA GLU A 228 -0.24 -12.36 5.10
C GLU A 228 0.89 -11.33 4.95
N LEU A 229 2.10 -11.61 5.46
CA LEU A 229 3.25 -10.71 5.33
C LEU A 229 3.70 -10.54 3.87
N THR A 230 3.62 -11.63 3.11
CA THR A 230 4.07 -11.73 1.71
C THR A 230 2.96 -11.45 0.69
N ALA A 231 1.69 -11.42 1.11
CA ALA A 231 0.56 -10.97 0.32
C ALA A 231 0.66 -9.45 0.07
N GLY A 232 1.45 -9.09 -0.95
CA GLY A 232 1.72 -7.70 -1.32
C GLY A 232 3.18 -7.39 -1.68
N SER A 233 4.10 -8.36 -1.57
CA SER A 233 5.47 -8.25 -2.10
C SER A 233 5.55 -8.56 -3.61
N ALA A 234 4.57 -9.27 -4.17
CA ALA A 234 4.30 -9.25 -5.60
C ALA A 234 3.42 -8.03 -5.93
N GLU A 235 3.74 -7.29 -6.99
CA GLU A 235 2.82 -6.36 -7.64
C GLU A 235 1.55 -7.13 -8.04
N GLY A 236 0.57 -7.19 -7.15
CA GLY A 236 -0.67 -7.88 -7.39
C GLY A 236 -1.45 -7.14 -8.47
N ALA A 237 -1.93 -7.87 -9.47
CA ALA A 237 -2.83 -7.34 -10.48
C ALA A 237 -3.90 -6.43 -9.86
N ALA A 238 -4.15 -5.28 -10.52
CA ALA A 238 -5.18 -4.33 -10.17
C ALA A 238 -6.51 -5.03 -9.83
N PRO A 239 -7.22 -4.69 -8.73
CA PRO A 239 -8.53 -5.27 -8.44
C PRO A 239 -9.47 -5.12 -9.64
N VAL A 240 -10.11 -6.23 -10.05
CA VAL A 240 -11.14 -6.20 -11.08
C VAL A 240 -12.44 -6.66 -10.45
N ILE A 241 -13.47 -5.83 -10.52
CA ILE A 241 -14.83 -6.14 -10.02
C ILE A 241 -15.82 -5.79 -11.11
N PHE A 242 -16.66 -6.75 -11.53
CA PHE A 242 -17.61 -6.58 -12.62
C PHE A 242 -16.98 -6.10 -13.93
N GLY A 243 -15.73 -6.50 -14.18
CA GLY A 243 -14.96 -6.08 -15.36
C GLY A 243 -14.39 -4.66 -15.30
N VAL A 244 -14.58 -3.92 -14.21
CA VAL A 244 -13.96 -2.60 -13.99
C VAL A 244 -12.63 -2.79 -13.24
N ARG A 245 -11.54 -2.30 -13.84
CA ARG A 245 -10.20 -2.30 -13.25
C ARG A 245 -10.03 -1.10 -12.32
N LEU A 246 -9.65 -1.37 -11.07
CA LEU A 246 -9.36 -0.36 -10.06
C LEU A 246 -7.86 -0.23 -9.87
N HIS A 247 -7.38 0.99 -9.76
CA HIS A 247 -5.99 1.29 -9.46
C HIS A 247 -5.79 1.24 -7.94
N GLU A 248 -4.87 0.40 -7.47
CA GLU A 248 -4.53 0.37 -6.05
C GLU A 248 -3.42 1.39 -5.77
N ARG A 249 -3.68 2.29 -4.81
CA ARG A 249 -2.68 3.21 -4.27
C ARG A 249 -2.60 3.02 -2.77
N ARG A 250 -1.39 2.87 -2.25
CA ARG A 250 -1.13 2.47 -0.85
C ARG A 250 -0.98 3.67 0.09
N SER A 251 -0.57 4.83 -0.43
CA SER A 251 -0.32 6.02 0.38
C SER A 251 -0.80 7.31 -0.28
N THR A 252 -1.01 8.33 0.55
CA THR A 252 -1.32 9.69 0.10
C THR A 252 -0.18 10.27 -0.74
N THR A 253 1.06 9.93 -0.42
CA THR A 253 2.24 10.33 -1.19
C THR A 253 2.20 9.78 -2.61
N GLU A 254 1.82 8.52 -2.79
CA GLU A 254 1.73 7.89 -4.11
C GLU A 254 0.65 8.53 -4.99
N VAL A 255 -0.53 8.79 -4.41
CA VAL A 255 -1.61 9.51 -5.10
C VAL A 255 -1.17 10.93 -5.44
N ARG A 256 -0.57 11.65 -4.48
CA ARG A 256 -0.07 13.02 -4.70
C ARG A 256 0.98 13.07 -5.81
N GLY A 257 1.90 12.10 -5.85
CA GLY A 257 2.89 11.98 -6.93
C GLY A 257 2.25 11.72 -8.28
N THR A 258 1.23 10.85 -8.33
CA THR A 258 0.45 10.57 -9.56
C THR A 258 -0.26 11.84 -10.05
N LEU A 259 -0.95 12.57 -9.17
CA LEU A 259 -1.61 13.83 -9.51
C LEU A 259 -0.59 14.90 -9.92
N GLY A 260 0.58 14.96 -9.27
CA GLY A 260 1.68 15.84 -9.67
C GLY A 260 2.12 15.58 -11.11
N ALA A 261 2.38 14.33 -11.46
CA ALA A 261 2.73 13.94 -12.82
C ALA A 261 1.62 14.23 -13.83
N PHE A 262 0.35 14.16 -13.44
CA PHE A 262 -0.76 14.56 -14.30
C PHE A 262 -0.78 16.07 -14.56
N LEU A 263 -0.50 16.89 -13.55
CA LEU A 263 -0.37 18.36 -13.71
C LEU A 263 0.80 18.74 -14.62
N ASP A 264 1.89 17.98 -14.59
CA ASP A 264 3.06 18.19 -15.46
C ASP A 264 2.79 17.77 -16.93
N GLY A 265 1.71 17.05 -17.18
CA GLY A 265 1.34 16.53 -18.49
C GLY A 265 0.70 17.55 -19.43
N ALA A 266 0.62 17.19 -20.72
CA ALA A 266 0.05 18.03 -21.77
C ALA A 266 -1.44 17.77 -22.06
N SER A 267 -2.05 16.72 -21.47
CA SER A 267 -3.43 16.34 -21.73
C SER A 267 -4.24 16.14 -20.45
N PRO A 268 -5.58 16.36 -20.49
CA PRO A 268 -6.46 16.12 -19.36
C PRO A 268 -6.46 14.64 -18.95
N ARG A 269 -6.32 14.40 -17.64
CA ARG A 269 -6.39 13.07 -17.03
C ARG A 269 -7.71 12.90 -16.29
N ARG A 270 -8.42 11.82 -16.61
CA ARG A 270 -9.73 11.48 -16.05
C ARG A 270 -9.54 10.65 -14.78
N VAL A 271 -10.04 11.17 -13.67
CA VAL A 271 -9.86 10.57 -12.36
C VAL A 271 -11.21 10.27 -11.72
N PHE A 272 -11.46 9.01 -11.42
CA PHE A 272 -12.72 8.55 -10.84
C PHE A 272 -12.50 7.83 -9.51
N THR A 273 -13.55 7.79 -8.71
CA THR A 273 -13.59 7.07 -7.44
C THR A 273 -14.72 6.03 -7.43
N PRO A 274 -14.61 4.93 -8.22
CA PRO A 274 -15.67 3.93 -8.26
C PRO A 274 -15.95 3.37 -6.87
N ASN A 275 -17.22 3.48 -6.47
CA ASN A 275 -17.76 2.93 -5.25
C ASN A 275 -18.70 1.74 -5.57
N PRO A 276 -19.21 1.01 -4.56
CA PRO A 276 -20.14 -0.11 -4.78
C PRO A 276 -21.35 0.20 -5.66
N GLU A 277 -21.93 1.40 -5.55
CA GLU A 277 -23.08 1.82 -6.36
C GLU A 277 -22.67 2.04 -7.82
N ILE A 278 -21.55 2.72 -8.05
CA ILE A 278 -20.97 2.94 -9.38
C ILE A 278 -20.63 1.61 -10.06
N LEU A 279 -20.05 0.66 -9.31
CA LEU A 279 -19.69 -0.67 -9.83
C LEU A 279 -20.94 -1.51 -10.15
N LEU A 280 -22.00 -1.42 -9.35
CA LEU A 280 -23.28 -2.06 -9.68
C LEU A 280 -23.89 -1.45 -10.94
N TYR A 281 -23.85 -0.12 -11.07
CA TYR A 281 -24.33 0.54 -12.29
C TYR A 281 -23.52 0.11 -13.52
N ALA A 282 -22.18 0.05 -13.42
CA ALA A 282 -21.30 -0.42 -14.48
C ALA A 282 -21.56 -1.88 -14.89
N ARG A 283 -21.94 -2.74 -13.92
CA ARG A 283 -22.33 -4.12 -14.21
C ARG A 283 -23.56 -4.20 -15.12
N GLU A 284 -24.50 -3.25 -14.96
CA GLU A 284 -25.75 -3.18 -15.73
C GLU A 284 -25.56 -2.41 -17.06
N HIS A 285 -24.50 -1.59 -17.18
CA HIS A 285 -24.24 -0.69 -18.31
C HIS A 285 -22.81 -0.89 -18.87
N PRO A 286 -22.62 -1.77 -19.87
CA PRO A 286 -21.28 -2.10 -20.39
C PRO A 286 -20.52 -0.91 -20.98
N ASP A 287 -21.22 0.05 -21.58
CA ASP A 287 -20.67 1.31 -22.06
C ASP A 287 -20.04 2.14 -20.93
N PHE A 288 -20.70 2.17 -19.78
CA PHE A 288 -20.19 2.86 -18.60
C PHE A 288 -19.01 2.10 -17.96
N ALA A 289 -19.04 0.77 -17.97
CA ALA A 289 -17.88 -0.04 -17.54
C ALA A 289 -16.66 0.21 -18.45
N ALA A 290 -16.85 0.35 -19.77
CA ALA A 290 -15.78 0.69 -20.70
C ALA A 290 -15.22 2.08 -20.43
N LEU A 291 -16.09 3.07 -20.17
CA LEU A 291 -15.69 4.43 -19.77
C LEU A 291 -14.82 4.41 -18.50
N LEU A 292 -15.24 3.71 -17.45
CA LEU A 292 -14.46 3.61 -16.21
C LEU A 292 -13.10 2.94 -16.42
N ASN A 293 -13.02 1.95 -17.31
CA ASN A 293 -11.76 1.29 -17.68
C ASN A 293 -10.85 2.18 -18.54
N GLY A 294 -11.40 3.19 -19.22
CA GLY A 294 -10.65 4.19 -19.95
C GLY A 294 -10.06 5.30 -19.07
N ALA A 295 -10.43 5.36 -17.78
CA ALA A 295 -9.93 6.37 -16.87
C ALA A 295 -8.42 6.25 -16.62
N ASP A 296 -7.72 7.39 -16.57
CA ASP A 296 -6.28 7.45 -16.26
C ASP A 296 -6.00 7.04 -14.80
N LEU A 297 -6.97 7.27 -13.91
CA LEU A 297 -6.91 6.81 -12.53
C LEU A 297 -8.32 6.51 -11.99
N ALA A 298 -8.55 5.28 -11.55
CA ALA A 298 -9.82 4.83 -10.99
C ALA A 298 -9.57 4.22 -9.60
N LEU A 299 -9.77 5.01 -8.54
CA LEU A 299 -9.43 4.59 -7.18
C LEU A 299 -10.63 3.98 -6.45
N PRO A 300 -10.46 2.87 -5.72
CA PRO A 300 -11.56 2.24 -4.98
C PRO A 300 -12.08 3.15 -3.87
N ASP A 301 -13.37 3.48 -3.89
CA ASP A 301 -14.07 4.19 -2.83
C ASP A 301 -15.08 3.28 -2.12
N GLY A 302 -15.19 3.39 -0.80
CA GLY A 302 -16.18 2.66 -0.01
C GLY A 302 -15.75 1.33 0.60
N ALA A 303 -16.36 1.00 1.74
CA ALA A 303 -16.05 -0.17 2.54
C ALA A 303 -16.38 -1.50 1.85
N GLY A 304 -17.41 -1.53 0.98
CA GLY A 304 -17.81 -2.75 0.27
C GLY A 304 -16.69 -3.32 -0.60
N ILE A 305 -15.95 -2.48 -1.33
CA ILE A 305 -14.83 -2.91 -2.19
C ILE A 305 -13.71 -3.51 -1.33
N ALA A 306 -13.31 -2.81 -0.26
CA ALA A 306 -12.31 -3.31 0.67
C ALA A 306 -12.70 -4.66 1.29
N LEU A 307 -13.97 -4.84 1.66
CA LEU A 307 -14.50 -6.10 2.19
C LEU A 307 -14.42 -7.23 1.17
N VAL A 308 -14.91 -7.01 -0.06
CA VAL A 308 -14.90 -8.02 -1.13
C VAL A 308 -13.46 -8.46 -1.44
N GLN A 309 -12.53 -7.51 -1.55
CA GLN A 309 -11.13 -7.80 -1.81
C GLN A 309 -10.47 -8.61 -0.68
N TYR A 310 -10.82 -8.30 0.57
CA TYR A 310 -10.37 -9.07 1.71
C TYR A 310 -10.95 -10.49 1.71
N LEU A 311 -12.24 -10.65 1.44
CA LEU A 311 -12.89 -11.97 1.44
C LEU A 311 -12.43 -12.86 0.28
N ARG A 312 -12.25 -12.31 -0.93
CA ARG A 312 -11.81 -13.06 -2.12
C ARG A 312 -10.32 -13.39 -2.12
N HIS A 313 -9.50 -12.42 -1.73
CA HIS A 313 -8.07 -12.46 -2.00
C HIS A 313 -7.21 -12.30 -0.73
N ARG A 314 -7.84 -12.15 0.45
CA ARG A 314 -7.15 -11.80 1.71
C ARG A 314 -6.28 -10.55 1.57
N ARG A 315 -6.66 -9.66 0.65
CA ARG A 315 -5.94 -8.44 0.32
C ARG A 315 -6.64 -7.24 0.94
N ARG A 316 -5.88 -6.42 1.67
CA ARG A 316 -6.37 -5.15 2.22
C ARG A 316 -6.18 -4.07 1.17
N VAL A 317 -7.28 -3.54 0.66
CA VAL A 317 -7.27 -2.42 -0.29
C VAL A 317 -7.56 -1.13 0.46
N ARG A 318 -6.71 -0.12 0.25
CA ARG A 318 -6.93 1.23 0.79
C ARG A 318 -8.07 1.90 0.03
N ARG A 319 -8.96 2.55 0.78
CA ARG A 319 -10.07 3.34 0.26
C ARG A 319 -9.63 4.76 -0.06
N TRP A 320 -10.23 5.34 -1.09
CA TRP A 320 -9.99 6.71 -1.56
C TRP A 320 -11.31 7.44 -1.77
N PRO A 321 -11.87 8.03 -0.70
CA PRO A 321 -13.06 8.86 -0.82
C PRO A 321 -12.85 9.98 -1.83
N GLY A 322 -13.84 10.23 -2.70
CA GLY A 322 -13.77 11.30 -3.70
C GLY A 322 -13.47 12.68 -3.11
N ILE A 323 -13.99 12.98 -1.90
CA ILE A 323 -13.71 14.22 -1.18
C ILE A 323 -12.24 14.35 -0.77
N ASP A 324 -11.59 13.26 -0.36
CA ASP A 324 -10.18 13.27 0.02
C ASP A 324 -9.28 13.45 -1.18
N LEU A 325 -9.61 12.78 -2.29
CA LEU A 325 -8.87 12.91 -3.53
C LEU A 325 -8.96 14.33 -4.09
N ALA A 326 -10.14 14.94 -4.00
CA ALA A 326 -10.35 16.31 -4.41
C ALA A 326 -9.62 17.32 -3.51
N GLU A 327 -9.63 17.11 -2.19
CA GLU A 327 -8.83 17.89 -1.23
C GLU A 327 -7.33 17.84 -1.56
N LEU A 328 -6.80 16.68 -1.95
CA LEU A 328 -5.42 16.54 -2.39
C LEU A 328 -5.15 17.32 -3.68
N GLY A 329 -6.06 17.25 -4.66
CA GLY A 329 -5.97 18.03 -5.90
C GLY A 329 -5.96 19.53 -5.67
N ILE A 330 -6.84 20.04 -4.79
CA ILE A 330 -6.92 21.46 -4.44
C ILE A 330 -5.63 21.94 -3.78
N ARG A 331 -5.12 21.21 -2.78
CA ARG A 331 -3.89 21.60 -2.07
C ARG A 331 -2.66 21.54 -2.98
N LEU A 332 -2.63 20.59 -3.91
CA LEU A 332 -1.56 20.49 -4.90
C LEU A 332 -1.61 21.66 -5.89
N ALA A 333 -2.81 22.04 -6.35
CA ALA A 333 -3.00 23.20 -7.21
C ALA A 333 -2.58 24.50 -6.49
N ALA A 334 -3.01 24.70 -5.25
CA ALA A 334 -2.62 25.84 -4.42
C ALA A 334 -1.09 25.97 -4.29
N ALA A 335 -0.40 24.84 -4.00
CA ALA A 335 1.05 24.82 -3.85
C ALA A 335 1.81 25.16 -5.14
N ARG A 336 1.17 25.03 -6.30
CA ARG A 336 1.76 25.26 -7.63
C ARG A 336 1.26 26.54 -8.30
N GLY A 337 0.39 27.30 -7.64
CA GLY A 337 -0.25 28.49 -8.23
C GLY A 337 -1.24 28.17 -9.35
N GLU A 338 -1.75 26.95 -9.39
CA GLU A 338 -2.66 26.47 -10.44
C GLU A 338 -4.11 26.79 -10.12
N ARG A 339 -4.94 26.95 -11.16
CA ARG A 339 -6.36 27.29 -11.04
C ARG A 339 -7.23 26.05 -10.89
N VAL A 340 -8.22 26.15 -10.01
CA VAL A 340 -9.21 25.11 -9.73
C VAL A 340 -10.60 25.60 -10.15
N MET A 341 -11.36 24.72 -10.81
CA MET A 341 -12.76 24.96 -11.13
C MET A 341 -13.66 23.89 -10.48
N LEU A 342 -14.69 24.32 -9.77
CA LEU A 342 -15.78 23.46 -9.31
C LEU A 342 -16.94 23.50 -10.31
N VAL A 343 -17.33 22.36 -10.85
CA VAL A 343 -18.43 22.25 -11.82
C VAL A 343 -19.65 21.59 -11.15
N GLY A 344 -20.79 22.26 -11.19
CA GLY A 344 -22.04 21.79 -10.59
C GLY A 344 -22.24 22.25 -9.14
N GLY A 345 -22.87 21.40 -8.34
CA GLY A 345 -23.29 21.75 -6.97
C GLY A 345 -24.64 22.47 -6.94
N GLU A 346 -25.71 21.69 -6.78
CA GLU A 346 -27.09 22.16 -6.76
C GLU A 346 -27.34 23.18 -5.62
N GLY A 347 -28.26 24.12 -5.84
CA GLY A 347 -28.56 25.16 -4.82
C GLY A 347 -27.36 26.04 -4.46
N GLY A 348 -26.42 26.22 -5.37
CA GLY A 348 -25.23 27.05 -5.19
C GLY A 348 -24.16 26.44 -4.26
N THR A 349 -24.20 25.14 -3.98
CA THR A 349 -23.20 24.49 -3.10
C THR A 349 -21.79 24.60 -3.69
N GLY A 350 -21.64 24.55 -5.02
CA GLY A 350 -20.36 24.75 -5.70
C GLY A 350 -19.73 26.12 -5.41
N HIS A 351 -20.51 27.20 -5.53
CA HIS A 351 -20.05 28.57 -5.24
C HIS A 351 -19.65 28.75 -3.77
N ARG A 352 -20.45 28.25 -2.83
CA ARG A 352 -20.13 28.29 -1.40
C ARG A 352 -18.89 27.46 -1.07
N ALA A 353 -18.70 26.32 -1.72
CA ALA A 353 -17.50 25.50 -1.57
C ALA A 353 -16.24 26.24 -2.07
N ALA A 354 -16.31 26.90 -3.23
CA ALA A 354 -15.19 27.72 -3.74
C ALA A 354 -14.86 28.87 -2.79
N ALA A 355 -15.88 29.58 -2.26
CA ALA A 355 -15.69 30.65 -1.29
C ALA A 355 -14.99 30.16 -0.01
N ARG A 356 -15.40 29.00 0.51
CA ARG A 356 -14.75 28.38 1.67
C ARG A 356 -13.28 28.03 1.38
N TRP A 357 -12.99 27.44 0.22
CA TRP A 357 -11.61 27.08 -0.13
C TRP A 357 -10.70 28.29 -0.31
N ARG A 358 -11.22 29.41 -0.83
CA ARG A 358 -10.48 30.69 -0.86
C ARG A 358 -10.16 31.21 0.54
N ALA A 359 -11.08 31.05 1.49
CA ALA A 359 -10.85 31.43 2.87
C ALA A 359 -9.86 30.49 3.60
N GLU A 360 -9.91 29.20 3.31
CA GLU A 360 -9.02 28.19 3.93
C GLU A 360 -7.58 28.25 3.38
N LEU A 361 -7.42 28.57 2.10
CA LEU A 361 -6.13 28.64 1.41
C LEU A 361 -5.95 30.00 0.73
N PRO A 362 -5.47 31.03 1.46
CA PRO A 362 -5.16 32.32 0.88
C PRO A 362 -4.17 32.17 -0.29
N GLY A 363 -4.56 32.65 -1.48
CA GLY A 363 -3.78 32.51 -2.72
C GLY A 363 -4.24 31.39 -3.67
N LEU A 364 -5.17 30.53 -3.24
CA LEU A 364 -5.80 29.57 -4.15
C LEU A 364 -6.75 30.30 -5.12
N ALA A 365 -6.45 30.18 -6.43
CA ALA A 365 -7.36 30.59 -7.48
C ALA A 365 -8.42 29.49 -7.70
N VAL A 366 -9.57 29.61 -7.03
CA VAL A 366 -10.69 28.68 -7.18
C VAL A 366 -12.01 29.38 -7.49
N GLU A 367 -12.67 28.90 -8.54
CA GLU A 367 -13.96 29.36 -9.03
C GLU A 367 -14.97 28.21 -9.11
N ALA A 368 -16.24 28.56 -9.31
CA ALA A 368 -17.31 27.59 -9.51
C ALA A 368 -18.21 28.02 -10.68
N THR A 369 -18.75 27.04 -11.40
CA THR A 369 -19.69 27.25 -12.51
C THR A 369 -20.67 26.07 -12.61
N GLY A 370 -21.68 26.18 -13.48
CA GLY A 370 -22.63 25.10 -13.75
C GLY A 370 -23.65 24.84 -12.64
N SER A 371 -23.73 25.69 -11.62
CA SER A 371 -24.80 25.63 -10.62
C SER A 371 -26.14 25.89 -11.31
N GLY A 372 -27.02 24.89 -11.31
CA GLY A 372 -28.35 24.97 -11.93
C GLY A 372 -28.43 24.39 -13.34
N VAL A 373 -27.30 24.12 -14.00
CA VAL A 373 -27.31 23.44 -15.32
C VAL A 373 -27.75 22.00 -15.12
N ARG A 374 -28.84 21.61 -15.77
CA ARG A 374 -29.38 20.26 -15.66
C ARG A 374 -28.64 19.32 -16.59
N ILE A 375 -27.91 18.37 -16.00
CA ILE A 375 -27.24 17.29 -16.74
C ILE A 375 -28.09 16.01 -16.66
N ALA A 376 -28.34 15.39 -17.81
CA ALA A 376 -29.03 14.12 -17.98
C ALA A 376 -28.12 12.92 -17.63
N GLU A 377 -28.68 11.72 -17.57
CA GLU A 377 -27.92 10.51 -17.18
C GLU A 377 -26.81 10.13 -18.16
N ASP A 378 -26.89 10.54 -19.43
CA ASP A 378 -25.89 10.32 -20.47
C ASP A 378 -24.72 11.33 -20.43
N GLY A 379 -24.74 12.24 -19.46
CA GLY A 379 -23.75 13.30 -19.28
C GLY A 379 -24.01 14.56 -20.11
N MET A 380 -25.11 14.65 -20.85
CA MET A 380 -25.46 15.83 -21.65
C MET A 380 -26.28 16.83 -20.86
N ALA A 381 -26.11 18.12 -21.18
CA ALA A 381 -27.03 19.13 -20.70
C ALA A 381 -28.42 18.93 -21.34
N VAL A 382 -29.47 19.05 -20.52
CA VAL A 382 -30.86 18.99 -20.98
C VAL A 382 -31.14 20.14 -21.95
N ASP A 383 -30.58 21.32 -21.66
CA ASP A 383 -30.52 22.45 -22.57
C ASP A 383 -29.11 22.53 -23.19
N ALA A 384 -29.04 22.41 -24.52
CA ALA A 384 -27.78 22.41 -25.25
C ALA A 384 -27.06 23.78 -25.21
N GLU A 385 -27.80 24.89 -25.10
CA GLU A 385 -27.21 26.21 -24.99
C GLU A 385 -26.62 26.43 -23.60
N GLU A 386 -27.31 26.03 -22.54
CA GLU A 386 -26.75 26.01 -21.18
C GLU A 386 -25.49 25.13 -21.10
N GLY A 387 -25.51 23.97 -21.76
CA GLY A 387 -24.36 23.07 -21.85
C GLY A 387 -23.15 23.70 -22.53
N ARG A 388 -23.36 24.39 -23.66
CA ARG A 388 -22.28 25.12 -24.35
C ARG A 388 -21.71 26.24 -23.48
N ARG A 389 -22.58 27.08 -22.90
CA ARG A 389 -22.18 28.17 -22.00
C ARG A 389 -21.39 27.65 -20.80
N LEU A 390 -21.75 26.48 -20.27
CA LEU A 390 -21.00 25.83 -19.20
C LEU A 390 -19.57 25.51 -19.64
N VAL A 391 -19.39 24.81 -20.76
CA VAL A 391 -18.04 24.44 -21.26
C VAL A 391 -17.23 25.70 -21.61
N ASP A 392 -17.85 26.70 -22.23
CA ASP A 392 -17.19 27.95 -22.59
C ASP A 392 -16.73 28.74 -21.36
N SER A 393 -17.54 28.76 -20.29
CA SER A 393 -17.12 29.37 -19.02
C SER A 393 -15.90 28.70 -18.41
N ILE A 394 -15.79 27.37 -18.53
CA ILE A 394 -14.65 26.60 -18.03
C ILE A 394 -13.42 26.88 -18.89
N ARG A 395 -13.57 26.93 -20.23
CA ARG A 395 -12.48 27.28 -21.15
C ARG A 395 -11.94 28.69 -20.85
N ALA A 396 -12.82 29.66 -20.64
CA ALA A 396 -12.44 31.04 -20.36
C ALA A 396 -11.65 31.17 -19.05
N ALA A 397 -12.05 30.44 -18.00
CA ALA A 397 -11.33 30.41 -16.73
C ALA A 397 -9.97 29.66 -16.81
N ALA A 398 -9.79 28.82 -17.83
CA ALA A 398 -8.59 28.04 -18.11
C ALA A 398 -8.00 27.32 -16.86
N PRO A 399 -8.80 26.51 -16.12
CA PRO A 399 -8.34 25.79 -14.94
C PRO A 399 -7.44 24.60 -15.31
N GLN A 400 -6.55 24.23 -14.40
CA GLN A 400 -5.72 23.02 -14.50
C GLN A 400 -6.34 21.84 -13.74
N VAL A 401 -7.12 22.11 -12.69
CA VAL A 401 -7.87 21.10 -11.95
C VAL A 401 -9.36 21.40 -12.04
N VAL A 402 -10.14 20.44 -12.56
CA VAL A 402 -11.60 20.54 -12.64
C VAL A 402 -12.23 19.47 -11.74
N LEU A 403 -13.07 19.89 -10.80
CA LEU A 403 -13.77 19.01 -9.87
C LEU A 403 -15.26 19.01 -10.20
N VAL A 404 -15.79 17.87 -10.63
CA VAL A 404 -17.14 17.74 -11.18
C VAL A 404 -18.06 17.10 -10.13
N ALA A 405 -19.02 17.89 -9.64
CA ALA A 405 -19.97 17.55 -8.59
C ALA A 405 -21.40 17.39 -9.16
N LEU A 406 -21.54 16.58 -10.21
CA LEU A 406 -22.84 16.29 -10.87
C LEU A 406 -23.48 14.99 -10.38
N GLY A 407 -22.74 14.18 -9.62
CA GLY A 407 -23.14 12.85 -9.19
C GLY A 407 -22.96 11.78 -10.27
N ALA A 408 -22.71 10.54 -9.85
CA ALA A 408 -22.61 9.41 -10.76
C ALA A 408 -24.01 8.97 -11.25
N PRO A 409 -24.15 8.50 -12.50
CA PRO A 409 -23.09 8.32 -13.53
C PRO A 409 -22.78 9.58 -14.36
N LYS A 410 -23.50 10.68 -14.11
CA LYS A 410 -23.48 11.90 -14.94
C LYS A 410 -22.10 12.54 -15.00
N GLN A 411 -21.43 12.63 -13.85
CA GLN A 411 -20.12 13.28 -13.75
C GLN A 411 -19.05 12.53 -14.55
N GLU A 412 -19.05 11.19 -14.53
CA GLU A 412 -18.07 10.39 -15.29
C GLU A 412 -18.30 10.55 -16.79
N ARG A 413 -19.57 10.49 -17.24
CA ARG A 413 -19.93 10.69 -18.66
C ARG A 413 -19.65 12.11 -19.15
N TRP A 414 -19.95 13.11 -18.33
CA TRP A 414 -19.66 14.51 -18.65
C TRP A 414 -18.15 14.75 -18.79
N ILE A 415 -17.34 14.21 -17.86
CA ILE A 415 -15.87 14.29 -17.95
C ILE A 415 -15.36 13.60 -19.21
N ASP A 416 -15.80 12.37 -19.48
CA ASP A 416 -15.35 11.59 -20.63
C ASP A 416 -15.59 12.32 -21.96
N ARG A 417 -16.74 12.98 -22.08
CA ARG A 417 -17.13 13.73 -23.27
C ARG A 417 -16.38 15.05 -23.44
N HIS A 418 -16.24 15.83 -22.36
CA HIS A 418 -15.75 17.21 -22.44
C HIS A 418 -14.28 17.38 -22.05
N ALA A 419 -13.58 16.31 -21.64
CA ALA A 419 -12.16 16.42 -21.28
C ALA A 419 -11.33 17.00 -22.43
N GLY A 420 -11.48 16.48 -23.65
CA GLY A 420 -10.76 16.98 -24.83
C GLY A 420 -11.11 18.40 -25.23
N GLU A 421 -12.22 18.93 -24.74
CA GLU A 421 -12.69 20.27 -25.03
C GLU A 421 -12.06 21.34 -24.13
N ILE A 422 -11.41 20.97 -23.03
CA ILE A 422 -10.85 21.89 -22.03
C ILE A 422 -9.32 21.70 -21.99
N PRO A 423 -8.57 22.27 -22.95
CA PRO A 423 -7.14 21.98 -23.10
C PRO A 423 -6.27 22.47 -21.93
N SER A 424 -6.76 23.43 -21.14
CA SER A 424 -6.09 23.89 -19.93
C SER A 424 -6.15 22.84 -18.81
N ALA A 425 -7.17 22.00 -18.79
CA ALA A 425 -7.38 21.02 -17.74
C ALA A 425 -6.31 19.93 -17.85
N ARG A 426 -5.64 19.68 -16.73
CA ARG A 426 -4.68 18.59 -16.57
C ARG A 426 -5.30 17.44 -15.79
N ILE A 427 -6.22 17.75 -14.88
CA ILE A 427 -6.92 16.77 -14.05
C ILE A 427 -8.40 17.09 -14.03
N MET A 428 -9.23 16.07 -14.25
CA MET A 428 -10.68 16.14 -14.06
C MET A 428 -11.13 15.03 -13.11
N ILE A 429 -11.74 15.42 -11.98
CA ILE A 429 -12.12 14.48 -10.92
C ILE A 429 -13.64 14.47 -10.73
N GLY A 430 -14.26 13.29 -10.78
CA GLY A 430 -15.63 13.11 -10.30
C GLY A 430 -15.66 13.10 -8.77
N VAL A 431 -16.31 14.09 -8.14
CA VAL A 431 -16.24 14.30 -6.68
C VAL A 431 -17.56 14.06 -5.95
N GLY A 432 -18.64 13.77 -6.68
CA GLY A 432 -19.97 13.53 -6.11
C GLY A 432 -20.40 14.65 -5.17
N GLY A 433 -20.90 14.29 -3.98
CA GLY A 433 -21.39 15.24 -2.97
C GLY A 433 -20.29 15.90 -2.11
N ALA A 434 -19.08 16.10 -2.64
CA ALA A 434 -18.01 16.82 -1.94
C ALA A 434 -18.33 18.31 -1.79
N ALA A 435 -18.86 18.94 -2.86
CA ALA A 435 -19.26 20.34 -2.85
C ALA A 435 -20.28 20.63 -1.73
N ASP A 436 -21.24 19.74 -1.52
CA ASP A 436 -22.25 19.91 -0.47
C ASP A 436 -21.63 19.89 0.94
N VAL A 437 -20.61 19.06 1.16
CA VAL A 437 -19.88 19.00 2.44
C VAL A 437 -19.05 20.25 2.67
N TRP A 438 -18.33 20.71 1.66
CA TRP A 438 -17.54 21.93 1.77
C TRP A 438 -18.44 23.17 1.93
N SER A 439 -19.57 23.23 1.24
CA SER A 439 -20.55 24.32 1.37
C SER A 439 -21.23 24.41 2.75
N GLY A 440 -21.07 23.40 3.60
CA GLY A 440 -21.74 23.29 4.89
C GLY A 440 -23.15 22.70 4.85
N ALA A 441 -23.67 22.34 3.66
CA ALA A 441 -24.99 21.72 3.52
C ALA A 441 -25.05 20.33 4.18
N PHE A 442 -23.96 19.56 4.18
CA PHE A 442 -23.83 18.32 4.93
C PHE A 442 -22.58 18.30 5.81
N ARG A 443 -22.67 17.62 6.95
CA ARG A 443 -21.53 17.39 7.84
C ARG A 443 -20.75 16.17 7.41
N ARG A 444 -19.42 16.29 7.36
CA ARG A 444 -18.51 15.16 7.17
C ARG A 444 -18.63 14.19 8.35
N ALA A 445 -18.49 12.90 8.09
CA ALA A 445 -18.49 11.90 9.15
C ALA A 445 -17.31 12.14 10.12
N PRO A 446 -17.54 12.10 11.45
CA PRO A 446 -16.47 12.14 12.44
C PRO A 446 -15.38 11.09 12.15
N ARG A 447 -14.12 11.41 12.48
CA ARG A 447 -12.96 10.53 12.21
C ARG A 447 -13.13 9.11 12.78
N ALA A 448 -13.76 8.96 13.94
CA ALA A 448 -14.05 7.66 14.54
C ALA A 448 -15.01 6.82 13.67
N ILE A 449 -16.08 7.43 13.17
CA ILE A 449 -17.06 6.77 12.29
C ILE A 449 -16.41 6.41 10.95
N HIS A 450 -15.56 7.29 10.42
CA HIS A 450 -14.75 7.02 9.22
C HIS A 450 -13.79 5.84 9.42
N ALA A 451 -13.09 5.79 10.57
CA ALA A 451 -12.18 4.69 10.91
C ALA A 451 -12.90 3.34 11.05
N LEU A 452 -14.15 3.35 11.52
CA LEU A 452 -15.01 2.17 11.60
C LEU A 452 -15.65 1.79 10.25
N GLY A 453 -15.48 2.60 9.19
CA GLY A 453 -16.09 2.36 7.88
C GLY A 453 -17.61 2.57 7.84
N LEU A 454 -18.16 3.30 8.82
CA LEU A 454 -19.60 3.55 8.99
C LEU A 454 -20.06 4.89 8.38
N GLU A 455 -19.29 5.43 7.44
CA GLU A 455 -19.61 6.71 6.78
C GLU A 455 -20.94 6.67 6.02
N TRP A 456 -21.31 5.49 5.51
CA TRP A 456 -22.60 5.25 4.87
C TRP A 456 -23.76 5.44 5.86
N LEU A 457 -23.59 5.01 7.13
CA LEU A 457 -24.60 5.16 8.16
C LEU A 457 -24.74 6.64 8.55
N TRP A 458 -23.61 7.36 8.67
CA TRP A 458 -23.63 8.80 8.90
C TRP A 458 -24.33 9.59 7.79
N ARG A 459 -24.12 9.17 6.53
CA ARG A 459 -24.83 9.75 5.37
C ARG A 459 -26.32 9.41 5.40
N LEU A 460 -26.72 8.21 5.84
CA LEU A 460 -28.13 7.81 5.97
C LEU A 460 -28.87 8.68 6.98
N VAL A 461 -28.26 8.93 8.15
CA VAL A 461 -28.84 9.78 9.19
C VAL A 461 -29.11 11.19 8.67
N GLN A 462 -28.19 11.74 7.85
CA GLN A 462 -28.38 13.06 7.24
C GLN A 462 -29.29 13.06 6.01
N GLN A 463 -29.46 11.92 5.34
CA GLN A 463 -30.27 11.78 4.13
C GLN A 463 -31.02 10.44 4.13
N PRO A 464 -32.15 10.33 4.86
CA PRO A 464 -32.89 9.07 5.01
C PRO A 464 -33.35 8.45 3.69
N GLY A 465 -33.66 9.28 2.69
CA GLY A 465 -34.04 8.84 1.33
C GLY A 465 -32.96 8.05 0.58
N ARG A 466 -31.73 7.99 1.10
CA ARG A 466 -30.64 7.18 0.52
C ARG A 466 -30.69 5.70 0.90
N LEU A 467 -31.64 5.27 1.73
CA LEU A 467 -31.73 3.88 2.18
C LEU A 467 -31.64 2.84 1.04
N PRO A 468 -32.34 2.99 -0.11
CA PRO A 468 -32.23 2.02 -1.21
C PRO A 468 -30.80 1.91 -1.76
N ARG A 469 -30.10 3.05 -1.89
CA ARG A 469 -28.72 3.09 -2.38
C ARG A 469 -27.75 2.41 -1.41
N ILE A 470 -27.98 2.59 -0.11
CA ILE A 470 -27.17 1.95 0.92
C ILE A 470 -27.36 0.45 0.91
N VAL A 471 -28.60 -0.05 0.83
CA VAL A 471 -28.86 -1.49 0.71
C VAL A 471 -28.17 -2.08 -0.53
N ARG A 472 -28.22 -1.37 -1.67
CA ARG A 472 -27.47 -1.79 -2.87
C ARG A 472 -25.97 -1.85 -2.59
N ALA A 473 -25.39 -0.82 -1.97
CA ALA A 473 -23.96 -0.75 -1.71
C ALA A 473 -23.44 -1.72 -0.63
N THR A 474 -24.22 -2.01 0.41
CA THR A 474 -23.77 -2.81 1.57
C THR A 474 -24.21 -4.27 1.53
N VAL A 475 -25.29 -4.60 0.82
CA VAL A 475 -25.84 -5.96 0.74
C VAL A 475 -25.72 -6.52 -0.68
N VAL A 476 -26.32 -5.83 -1.65
CA VAL A 476 -26.40 -6.34 -3.04
C VAL A 476 -25.02 -6.41 -3.68
N PHE A 477 -24.20 -5.37 -3.50
CA PHE A 477 -22.85 -5.31 -4.06
C PHE A 477 -21.97 -6.43 -3.53
N PRO A 478 -21.73 -6.61 -2.21
CA PRO A 478 -20.87 -7.70 -1.74
C PRO A 478 -21.38 -9.07 -2.15
N TRP A 479 -22.70 -9.29 -2.15
CA TRP A 479 -23.28 -10.57 -2.55
C TRP A 479 -23.01 -10.90 -4.04
N LEU A 480 -23.29 -9.96 -4.95
CA LEU A 480 -23.00 -10.13 -6.38
C LEU A 480 -21.49 -10.23 -6.63
N ALA A 481 -20.72 -9.34 -6.00
CA ALA A 481 -19.29 -9.23 -6.16
C ALA A 481 -18.53 -10.34 -5.44
N LEU A 482 -19.16 -11.23 -4.68
CA LEU A 482 -18.53 -12.47 -4.20
C LEU A 482 -18.83 -13.64 -5.14
N ARG A 483 -20.02 -13.67 -5.75
CA ARG A 483 -20.46 -14.74 -6.66
C ARG A 483 -19.99 -14.59 -8.10
N GLU A 484 -19.48 -13.43 -8.48
CA GLU A 484 -18.87 -13.22 -9.79
C GLU A 484 -17.74 -14.24 -10.02
N ARG A 485 -17.84 -15.03 -11.10
CA ARG A 485 -16.74 -15.91 -11.51
C ARG A 485 -15.61 -15.05 -12.10
N PRO A 486 -14.33 -15.36 -11.82
CA PRO A 486 -13.23 -14.69 -12.50
C PRO A 486 -13.44 -14.85 -14.01
N LYS A 487 -13.66 -13.76 -14.73
CA LYS A 487 -13.52 -13.80 -16.19
C LYS A 487 -12.04 -14.03 -16.44
N ALA A 488 -11.70 -15.09 -17.18
CA ALA A 488 -10.36 -15.24 -17.73
C ALA A 488 -10.01 -13.91 -18.41
N GLY A 489 -8.91 -13.28 -17.98
CA GLY A 489 -8.42 -12.09 -18.68
C GLY A 489 -8.18 -12.44 -20.15
N PRO A 490 -8.19 -11.46 -21.07
CA PRO A 490 -7.80 -11.72 -22.45
C PRO A 490 -6.44 -12.44 -22.43
N SER A 491 -6.34 -13.56 -23.15
CA SER A 491 -5.07 -14.25 -23.36
C SER A 491 -4.06 -13.20 -23.81
N ARG A 492 -2.94 -13.11 -23.11
CA ARG A 492 -1.75 -12.54 -23.72
C ARG A 492 -1.29 -13.60 -24.73
N ASP A 493 -1.91 -13.62 -25.90
CA ASP A 493 -1.31 -14.30 -27.03
C ASP A 493 -0.13 -13.45 -27.52
N PRO A 494 1.00 -14.10 -27.84
CA PRO A 494 2.19 -13.44 -28.31
C PRO A 494 2.00 -13.08 -29.79
N ALA A 495 2.33 -11.83 -30.14
CA ALA A 495 2.73 -11.45 -31.48
C ALA A 495 4.22 -11.12 -31.44
#